data_AF-A0A9E2I5G7-F1
#
_entry.id   AF-A0A9E2I5G7-F1
#
_cell.length_a   1.000
_cell.length_b   1.000
_cell.length_c   1.000
_cell.angle_alpha   90.00
_cell.angle_beta   90.00
_cell.angle_gamma   90.00
#
_symmetry.space_group_name_H-M   'P 1'
#
loop_
_entity.id
_entity.type
_entity.pdbx_description
1 polymer ?
#
loop_
_entity_poly.entity_id
_entity_poly.type
_entity_poly.pdbx_seq_one_letter_code
_entity_poly.pdbx_strand_id
1 'polypeptide(L)'
;LSYGNAATLWRINLGWRRRKNKQQYGFVLDTERGYWAKNEAIEDDPEDPMSERTRRVIPFVEDRRNCLLFEPADKLNETEMASLTAVFKNAIQVTYQLEDSELAVEPLPSRDERRLILFYESAEGGAGVLRRLVYDSHAFAAVARQALSLCHFDPDTGDDLHRAERAQEDCEAACYDCLMSYYNQLDHLKLDRQSIRDLLMAYAGAEVHTSPVNISREEHLQQLMNLCQSDLESKWLDHLETSGYRLPSKAQHLLADCNTRPDFLYEQEQVAVYVDGYHHLDAERRRRDALNTECLENLGYIVLRFGLLDDWDQIFSENTYVFGKAA
;
A
#
# COMPACT_ATOMS: atom_id res chain seq x y z
N LEU A 1 5.54 -3.96 1.82
CA LEU A 1 4.56 -2.89 1.51
C LEU A 1 3.47 -3.47 0.63
N SER A 2 2.19 -3.25 0.95
CA SER A 2 1.07 -3.67 0.09
C SER A 2 0.14 -2.49 -0.17
N TYR A 3 0.02 -2.10 -1.44
CA TYR A 3 -0.78 -0.94 -1.85
C TYR A 3 -2.16 -1.37 -2.35
N GLY A 4 -3.19 -0.66 -1.89
CA GLY A 4 -4.56 -0.79 -2.37
C GLY A 4 -5.02 0.49 -3.03
N ASN A 5 -5.27 0.45 -4.34
CA ASN A 5 -5.88 1.56 -5.07
C ASN A 5 -7.39 1.57 -4.82
N ALA A 6 -7.94 2.69 -4.35
CA ALA A 6 -9.38 2.84 -4.07
C ALA A 6 -9.98 1.65 -3.29
N ALA A 7 -9.25 1.17 -2.26
CA ALA A 7 -9.64 0.05 -1.42
C ALA A 7 -10.83 0.42 -0.53
N THR A 8 -11.73 -0.54 -0.33
CA THR A 8 -12.88 -0.38 0.58
C THR A 8 -12.41 -0.48 2.03
N LEU A 9 -12.62 0.59 2.80
CA LEU A 9 -12.31 0.66 4.22
C LEU A 9 -13.61 0.70 5.03
N TRP A 10 -13.70 -0.18 6.03
CA TRP A 10 -14.81 -0.20 6.98
C TRP A 10 -14.34 0.24 8.36
N ARG A 11 -14.97 1.27 8.90
CA ARG A 11 -14.76 1.67 10.30
C ARG A 11 -15.97 1.28 11.12
N ILE A 12 -15.80 0.24 11.93
CA ILE A 12 -16.87 -0.37 12.73
C ILE A 12 -16.74 0.08 14.18
N ASN A 13 -17.78 0.68 14.74
CA ASN A 13 -17.80 1.05 16.15
C ASN A 13 -18.45 -0.05 16.99
N LEU A 14 -17.61 -0.88 17.62
CA LEU A 14 -18.04 -2.04 18.39
C LEU A 14 -18.59 -1.71 19.78
N GLY A 15 -18.53 -0.45 20.24
CA GLY A 15 -19.04 -0.04 21.55
C GLY A 15 -18.04 0.75 22.40
N TRP A 16 -18.52 1.30 23.52
CA TRP A 16 -17.72 2.11 24.44
C TRP A 16 -16.45 1.40 24.94
N ARG A 17 -15.32 2.13 25.03
CA ARG A 17 -14.03 1.58 25.49
C ARG A 17 -14.09 1.08 26.95
N ARG A 18 -14.87 1.72 27.83
CA ARG A 18 -15.01 1.39 29.26
C ARG A 18 -16.27 0.58 29.61
N ARG A 19 -16.90 -0.10 28.63
CA ARG A 19 -18.10 -0.93 28.88
C ARG A 19 -17.83 -2.08 29.85
N LYS A 20 -18.85 -2.45 30.64
CA LYS A 20 -18.80 -3.54 31.64
C LYS A 20 -18.52 -4.90 30.99
N ASN A 21 -19.24 -5.24 29.91
CA ASN A 21 -19.05 -6.49 29.18
C ASN A 21 -18.36 -6.25 27.81
N LYS A 22 -17.11 -6.72 27.65
CA LYS A 22 -16.35 -6.56 26.41
C LYS A 22 -16.87 -7.40 25.24
N GLN A 23 -17.58 -8.49 25.51
CA GLN A 23 -18.14 -9.37 24.46
C GLN A 23 -19.48 -8.88 23.93
N GLN A 24 -20.12 -7.91 24.60
CA GLN A 24 -21.33 -7.28 24.10
C GLN A 24 -20.96 -6.11 23.17
N TYR A 25 -21.24 -6.28 21.89
CA TYR A 25 -20.97 -5.27 20.86
C TYR A 25 -22.20 -4.44 20.51
N GLY A 26 -21.94 -3.21 20.07
CA GLY A 26 -22.96 -2.29 19.58
C GLY A 26 -23.68 -1.51 20.67
N PHE A 27 -24.57 -0.64 20.22
CA PHE A 27 -25.30 0.34 21.01
C PHE A 27 -26.79 0.07 20.89
N VAL A 28 -27.54 0.39 21.94
CA VAL A 28 -29.00 0.29 21.89
C VAL A 28 -29.55 1.56 21.22
N LEU A 29 -30.39 1.36 20.21
CA LEU A 29 -31.06 2.39 19.43
C LEU A 29 -32.57 2.19 19.57
N ASP A 30 -33.28 3.25 19.95
CA ASP A 30 -34.72 3.33 19.80
C ASP A 30 -35.06 3.45 18.31
N THR A 31 -35.71 2.42 17.77
CA THR A 31 -36.05 2.35 16.34
C THR A 31 -37.31 3.14 15.97
N GLU A 32 -38.07 3.59 16.95
CA GLU A 32 -39.27 4.41 16.77
C GLU A 32 -38.95 5.90 16.86
N ARG A 33 -38.15 6.30 17.85
CA ARG A 33 -37.82 7.71 18.11
C ARG A 33 -36.43 8.15 17.60
N GLY A 34 -35.56 7.20 17.26
CA GLY A 34 -34.21 7.47 16.76
C GLY A 34 -33.20 7.90 17.83
N TYR A 35 -33.52 7.74 19.12
CA TYR A 35 -32.61 8.05 20.22
C TYR A 35 -31.65 6.89 20.50
N TRP A 36 -30.39 7.21 20.76
CA TRP A 36 -29.41 6.26 21.28
C TRP A 36 -29.55 6.15 22.78
N ALA A 37 -29.59 4.93 23.31
CA ALA A 37 -29.60 4.71 24.74
C ALA A 37 -28.31 5.26 25.38
N LYS A 38 -28.44 5.77 26.60
CA LYS A 38 -27.30 6.21 27.39
C LYS A 38 -26.35 5.03 27.66
N ASN A 39 -25.09 5.36 27.93
CA ASN A 39 -24.10 4.36 28.30
C ASN A 39 -24.52 3.68 29.62
N GLU A 40 -24.49 2.34 29.70
CA GLU A 40 -24.85 1.50 30.86
C GLU A 40 -24.00 1.76 32.15
N ALA A 41 -23.08 2.70 32.07
CA ALA A 41 -22.25 3.20 33.17
C ALA A 41 -22.77 4.51 33.78
N ILE A 42 -23.77 5.14 33.18
CA ILE A 42 -24.46 6.34 33.68
C ILE A 42 -25.72 5.83 34.42
N GLU A 43 -26.02 6.39 35.59
CA GLU A 43 -27.25 6.06 36.33
C GLU A 43 -28.49 6.37 35.50
N ASP A 44 -29.51 5.51 35.62
CA ASP A 44 -30.77 5.66 34.90
C ASP A 44 -31.43 6.99 35.29
N ASP A 45 -31.72 7.78 34.27
CA ASP A 45 -32.44 9.03 34.40
C ASP A 45 -33.94 8.74 34.21
N PRO A 46 -34.81 9.03 35.19
CA PRO A 46 -36.24 8.75 35.08
C PRO A 46 -36.94 9.53 33.94
N GLU A 47 -36.29 10.53 33.33
CA GLU A 47 -36.76 11.22 32.12
C GLU A 47 -36.15 10.67 30.81
N ASP A 48 -35.68 9.41 30.77
CA ASP A 48 -35.11 8.84 29.53
C ASP A 48 -36.15 8.83 28.38
N PRO A 49 -35.91 9.52 27.25
CA PRO A 49 -36.86 9.62 26.15
C PRO A 49 -37.05 8.33 25.34
N MET A 50 -36.50 7.20 25.79
CA MET A 50 -36.56 5.89 25.13
C MET A 50 -37.97 5.26 25.19
N SER A 51 -38.38 4.66 24.08
CA SER A 51 -39.58 3.80 23.97
C SER A 51 -39.25 2.33 24.22
N GLU A 52 -40.28 1.47 24.26
CA GLU A 52 -40.11 0.01 24.38
C GLU A 52 -39.46 -0.63 23.13
N ARG A 53 -39.46 0.06 21.97
CA ARG A 53 -38.99 -0.50 20.68
C ARG A 53 -37.50 -0.23 20.44
N THR A 54 -36.67 -0.94 21.19
CA THR A 54 -35.22 -0.81 21.09
C THR A 54 -34.56 -1.97 20.34
N ARG A 55 -33.44 -1.69 19.67
CA ARG A 55 -32.58 -2.70 19.03
C ARG A 55 -31.12 -2.40 19.28
N ARG A 56 -30.30 -3.44 19.43
CA ARG A 56 -28.85 -3.28 19.49
C ARG A 56 -28.28 -3.29 18.07
N VAL A 57 -27.58 -2.22 17.70
CA VAL A 57 -26.99 -2.03 16.37
C VAL A 57 -25.51 -1.73 16.48
N ILE A 58 -24.74 -2.09 15.46
CA ILE A 58 -23.32 -1.78 15.35
C ILE A 58 -23.18 -0.79 14.20
N PRO A 59 -22.99 0.52 14.48
CA PRO A 59 -22.79 1.49 13.43
C PRO A 59 -21.42 1.27 12.78
N PHE A 60 -21.39 1.42 11.46
CA PHE A 60 -20.18 1.40 10.67
C PHE A 60 -20.27 2.47 9.58
N VAL A 61 -19.12 2.88 9.08
CA VAL A 61 -19.01 3.67 7.85
C VAL A 61 -18.15 2.91 6.85
N GLU A 62 -18.50 3.05 5.59
CA GLU A 62 -17.74 2.53 4.46
C GLU A 62 -17.20 3.70 3.65
N ASP A 63 -15.95 3.58 3.22
CA ASP A 63 -15.30 4.56 2.36
C ASP A 63 -14.37 3.85 1.36
N ARG A 64 -13.99 4.51 0.27
CA ARG A 64 -13.05 4.01 -0.73
C ARG A 64 -11.83 4.91 -0.81
N ARG A 65 -10.68 4.44 -0.32
CA ARG A 65 -9.46 5.25 -0.23
C ARG A 65 -8.25 4.51 -0.76
N ASN A 66 -7.24 5.27 -1.20
CA ASN A 66 -5.92 4.71 -1.42
C ASN A 66 -5.31 4.37 -0.05
N CYS A 67 -4.80 3.15 0.07
CA CYS A 67 -4.20 2.68 1.30
C CYS A 67 -2.87 1.98 1.06
N LEU A 68 -2.00 2.01 2.07
CA LEU A 68 -0.73 1.31 2.09
C LEU A 68 -0.60 0.58 3.41
N LEU A 69 -0.41 -0.73 3.34
CA LEU A 69 -0.02 -1.55 4.47
C LEU A 69 1.51 -1.64 4.51
N PHE A 70 2.06 -1.30 5.67
CA PHE A 70 3.45 -1.53 6.00
C PHE A 70 3.54 -2.65 7.03
N GLU A 71 4.21 -3.73 6.63
CA GLU A 71 4.59 -4.86 7.47
C GLU A 71 6.11 -4.89 7.53
N PRO A 72 6.73 -4.70 8.70
CA PRO A 72 8.16 -4.95 8.87
C PRO A 72 8.47 -6.43 8.63
N ALA A 73 9.64 -6.73 8.06
CA ALA A 73 10.08 -8.10 7.86
C ALA A 73 10.33 -8.82 9.20
N ASP A 74 10.97 -8.11 10.14
CA ASP A 74 11.21 -8.59 11.49
C ASP A 74 10.10 -8.18 12.45
N LYS A 75 9.83 -9.01 13.46
CA LYS A 75 8.86 -8.68 14.49
C LYS A 75 9.41 -7.55 15.39
N LEU A 76 8.84 -6.37 15.24
CA LEU A 76 9.14 -5.21 16.07
C LEU A 76 8.35 -5.24 17.39
N ASN A 77 8.90 -4.60 18.42
CA ASN A 77 8.25 -4.42 19.71
C ASN A 77 7.25 -3.25 19.67
N GLU A 78 6.49 -3.07 20.76
CA GLU A 78 5.43 -2.06 20.81
C GLU A 78 5.96 -0.62 20.68
N THR A 79 7.10 -0.32 21.33
CA THR A 79 7.76 0.98 21.30
C THR A 79 8.25 1.32 19.89
N GLU A 80 8.90 0.36 19.23
CA GLU A 80 9.39 0.53 17.85
C GLU A 80 8.22 0.77 16.89
N MET A 81 7.16 -0.05 16.96
CA MET A 81 5.99 0.11 16.08
C MET A 81 5.24 1.41 16.33
N ALA A 82 5.09 1.84 17.59
CA ALA A 82 4.48 3.13 17.93
C ALA A 82 5.29 4.29 17.37
N SER A 83 6.61 4.24 17.53
CA SER A 83 7.53 5.29 17.07
C SER A 83 7.61 5.34 15.55
N LEU A 84 7.70 4.18 14.87
CA LEU A 84 7.64 4.11 13.40
C LEU A 84 6.31 4.63 12.85
N THR A 85 5.20 4.29 13.48
CA THR A 85 3.87 4.77 13.08
C THR A 85 3.80 6.29 13.13
N ALA A 86 4.29 6.88 14.22
CA ALA A 86 4.32 8.33 14.40
C ALA A 86 5.27 9.01 13.41
N VAL A 87 6.52 8.53 13.30
CA VAL A 87 7.53 9.20 12.47
C VAL A 87 7.19 9.09 10.99
N PHE A 88 6.70 7.94 10.51
CA PHE A 88 6.39 7.81 9.08
C PHE A 88 5.18 8.65 8.69
N LYS A 89 4.17 8.78 9.56
CA LYS A 89 3.08 9.73 9.33
C LYS A 89 3.64 11.13 9.11
N ASN A 90 4.46 11.61 10.06
CA ASN A 90 5.02 12.96 10.02
C ASN A 90 5.98 13.15 8.83
N ALA A 91 6.84 12.17 8.55
CA ALA A 91 7.82 12.23 7.47
C ALA A 91 7.16 12.25 6.10
N ILE A 92 6.11 11.45 5.89
CA ILE A 92 5.33 11.49 4.64
C ILE A 92 4.67 12.86 4.49
N GLN A 93 4.06 13.40 5.55
CA GLN A 93 3.44 14.72 5.52
C GLN A 93 4.44 15.83 5.17
N VAL A 94 5.62 15.83 5.79
CA VAL A 94 6.65 16.83 5.50
C VAL A 94 7.21 16.68 4.09
N THR A 95 7.53 15.45 3.67
CA THR A 95 8.12 15.18 2.34
C THR A 95 7.22 15.62 1.20
N TYR A 96 5.90 15.41 1.35
CA TYR A 96 4.92 15.69 0.30
C TYR A 96 4.03 16.90 0.61
N GLN A 97 4.36 17.67 1.65
CA GLN A 97 3.65 18.89 2.06
C GLN A 97 2.14 18.68 2.28
N LEU A 98 1.79 17.56 2.93
CA LEU A 98 0.41 17.24 3.27
C LEU A 98 -0.01 17.91 4.59
N GLU A 99 -1.28 18.30 4.66
CA GLU A 99 -1.91 18.67 5.92
C GLU A 99 -2.17 17.43 6.80
N ASP A 100 -2.35 17.65 8.11
CA ASP A 100 -2.51 16.52 9.04
C ASP A 100 -3.78 15.68 8.79
N SER A 101 -4.80 16.31 8.20
CA SER A 101 -6.08 15.70 7.85
C SER A 101 -6.04 14.88 6.54
N GLU A 102 -4.98 15.00 5.74
CA GLU A 102 -4.90 14.35 4.41
C GLU A 102 -4.35 12.93 4.48
N LEU A 103 -3.61 12.59 5.54
CA LEU A 103 -3.04 11.26 5.75
C LEU A 103 -3.38 10.74 7.15
N ALA A 104 -4.13 9.64 7.19
CA ALA A 104 -4.43 8.96 8.44
C ALA A 104 -3.64 7.66 8.56
N VAL A 105 -3.36 7.28 9.80
CA VAL A 105 -2.56 6.10 10.12
C VAL A 105 -3.18 5.35 11.31
N GLU A 106 -3.34 4.04 11.15
CA GLU A 106 -3.90 3.17 12.17
C GLU A 106 -3.01 1.92 12.36
N PRO A 107 -2.66 1.56 13.61
CA PRO A 107 -1.97 0.30 13.88
C PRO A 107 -2.96 -0.88 13.80
N LEU A 108 -2.54 -1.97 13.16
CA LEU A 108 -3.34 -3.19 13.03
C LEU A 108 -2.68 -4.40 13.71
N PRO A 109 -3.48 -5.35 14.24
CA PRO A 109 -4.94 -5.31 14.34
C PRO A 109 -5.45 -4.33 15.41
N SER A 110 -4.60 -3.87 16.34
CA SER A 110 -5.00 -2.90 17.36
C SER A 110 -3.82 -2.08 17.88
N ARG A 111 -4.11 -1.09 18.73
CA ARG A 111 -3.08 -0.26 19.37
C ARG A 111 -2.22 -0.97 20.41
N ASP A 112 -2.73 -2.08 20.95
CA ASP A 112 -2.03 -2.91 21.94
C ASP A 112 -1.34 -4.13 21.29
N GLU A 113 -1.64 -4.39 20.02
CA GLU A 113 -1.02 -5.44 19.20
C GLU A 113 -0.73 -4.87 17.81
N ARG A 114 0.44 -4.22 17.68
CA ARG A 114 0.86 -3.50 16.47
C ARG A 114 1.71 -4.41 15.59
N ARG A 115 1.08 -5.05 14.61
CA ARG A 115 1.76 -5.90 13.63
C ARG A 115 1.99 -5.19 12.32
N LEU A 116 1.02 -4.37 11.91
CA LEU A 116 1.05 -3.63 10.65
C LEU A 116 0.72 -2.17 10.91
N ILE A 117 1.13 -1.32 9.98
CA ILE A 117 0.73 0.09 9.94
C ILE A 117 -0.12 0.27 8.68
N LEU A 118 -1.38 0.69 8.86
CA LEU A 118 -2.26 1.07 7.76
C LEU A 118 -2.21 2.58 7.57
N PHE A 119 -1.68 3.01 6.44
CA PHE A 119 -1.80 4.39 5.95
C PHE A 119 -2.98 4.47 4.99
N TYR A 120 -3.79 5.53 5.08
CA TYR A 120 -4.80 5.81 4.06
C TYR A 120 -4.96 7.31 3.83
N GLU A 121 -5.12 7.67 2.56
CA GLU A 121 -5.34 9.06 2.13
C GLU A 121 -6.76 9.48 2.52
N SER A 122 -6.88 10.47 3.40
CA SER A 122 -8.16 10.93 3.96
C SER A 122 -8.75 12.11 3.17
N ALA A 123 -7.97 12.75 2.31
CA ALA A 123 -8.43 13.76 1.36
C ALA A 123 -9.32 13.14 0.26
N GLU A 124 -10.40 13.85 -0.12
CA GLU A 124 -11.25 13.47 -1.24
C GLU A 124 -10.45 13.46 -2.55
N GLY A 125 -10.53 12.38 -3.34
CA GLY A 125 -9.74 12.19 -4.56
C GLY A 125 -8.34 11.59 -4.34
N GLY A 126 -7.83 11.58 -3.10
CA GLY A 126 -6.52 11.04 -2.75
C GLY A 126 -5.35 11.93 -3.15
N ALA A 127 -4.34 12.02 -2.29
CA ALA A 127 -3.12 12.81 -2.55
C ALA A 127 -2.17 12.12 -3.56
N GLY A 128 -2.36 10.82 -3.83
CA GLY A 128 -1.49 10.03 -4.72
C GLY A 128 -0.09 9.76 -4.14
N VAL A 129 0.14 10.11 -2.87
CA VAL A 129 1.42 9.99 -2.18
C VAL A 129 1.72 8.54 -1.85
N LEU A 130 0.73 7.78 -1.39
CA LEU A 130 0.92 6.36 -1.07
C LEU A 130 1.25 5.53 -2.31
N ARG A 131 0.67 5.91 -3.45
CA ARG A 131 1.03 5.33 -4.76
C ARG A 131 2.51 5.62 -5.06
N ARG A 132 2.94 6.87 -4.91
CA ARG A 132 4.32 7.25 -5.21
C ARG A 132 5.34 6.48 -4.38
N LEU A 133 5.08 6.26 -3.08
CA LEU A 133 5.97 5.46 -2.21
C LEU A 133 6.23 4.04 -2.72
N VAL A 134 5.33 3.49 -3.54
CA VAL A 134 5.46 2.14 -4.07
C VAL A 134 6.03 2.15 -5.49
N TYR A 135 5.67 3.11 -6.33
CA TYR A 135 6.08 3.14 -7.74
C TYR A 135 7.38 3.89 -8.04
N ASP A 136 7.85 4.73 -7.12
CA ASP A 136 9.14 5.43 -7.20
C ASP A 136 10.12 4.71 -6.26
N SER A 137 11.14 4.05 -6.82
CA SER A 137 12.02 3.11 -6.11
C SER A 137 12.73 3.75 -4.91
N HIS A 138 12.99 5.06 -4.96
CA HIS A 138 13.69 5.80 -3.91
C HIS A 138 12.76 6.65 -3.04
N ALA A 139 11.46 6.72 -3.33
CA ALA A 139 10.53 7.55 -2.58
C ALA A 139 10.40 7.12 -1.11
N PHE A 140 10.36 5.82 -0.83
CA PHE A 140 10.33 5.32 0.54
C PHE A 140 11.63 5.63 1.31
N ALA A 141 12.79 5.46 0.66
CA ALA A 141 14.08 5.85 1.25
C ALA A 141 14.15 7.34 1.55
N ALA A 142 13.65 8.20 0.66
CA ALA A 142 13.56 9.64 0.90
C ALA A 142 12.70 9.97 2.13
N VAL A 143 11.57 9.27 2.32
CA VAL A 143 10.74 9.40 3.52
C VAL A 143 11.47 8.89 4.77
N ALA A 144 12.21 7.79 4.70
CA ALA A 144 13.01 7.29 5.83
C ALA A 144 14.13 8.27 6.22
N ARG A 145 14.78 8.91 5.24
CA ARG A 145 15.74 9.99 5.48
C ARG A 145 15.08 11.20 6.12
N GLN A 146 13.89 11.60 5.68
CA GLN A 146 13.12 12.65 6.32
C GLN A 146 12.72 12.28 7.76
N ALA A 147 12.41 11.01 8.02
CA ALA A 147 12.11 10.50 9.36
C ALA A 147 13.33 10.58 10.28
N LEU A 148 14.54 10.26 9.80
CA LEU A 148 15.79 10.46 10.56
C LEU A 148 15.96 11.92 10.96
N SER A 149 15.84 12.86 10.01
CA SER A 149 15.91 14.29 10.28
C SER A 149 14.90 14.75 11.33
N LEU A 150 13.66 14.28 11.23
CA LEU A 150 12.61 14.60 12.22
C LEU A 150 12.93 14.04 13.60
N CYS A 151 13.53 12.85 13.67
CA CYS A 151 14.03 12.25 14.91
C CYS A 151 15.36 12.83 15.41
N HIS A 152 15.81 13.95 14.83
CA HIS A 152 17.05 14.64 15.18
C HIS A 152 18.30 13.78 14.97
N PHE A 153 18.27 12.90 13.97
CA PHE A 153 19.45 12.19 13.50
C PHE A 153 19.94 12.80 12.20
N ASP A 154 21.24 12.78 11.99
CA ASP A 154 21.84 13.05 10.69
C ASP A 154 21.48 11.89 9.73
N PRO A 155 20.82 12.14 8.57
CA PRO A 155 20.35 11.07 7.70
C PRO A 155 21.44 10.27 6.98
N ASP A 156 22.68 10.76 6.96
CA ASP A 156 23.79 10.12 6.27
C ASP A 156 24.64 9.27 7.22
N THR A 157 24.81 9.74 8.46
CA THR A 157 25.67 9.11 9.47
C THR A 157 24.90 8.38 10.55
N GLY A 158 23.66 8.79 10.82
CA GLY A 158 22.86 8.35 11.97
C GLY A 158 23.26 9.01 13.28
N ASP A 159 24.16 10.01 13.25
CA ASP A 159 24.60 10.73 14.45
C ASP A 159 23.44 11.46 15.12
N ASP A 160 23.38 11.39 16.45
CA ASP A 160 22.35 12.04 17.24
C ASP A 160 22.65 13.54 17.39
N LEU A 161 21.80 14.38 16.80
CA LEU A 161 21.84 15.84 16.91
C LEU A 161 21.09 16.34 18.14
N HIS A 162 20.46 15.43 18.87
CA HIS A 162 19.73 15.59 20.13
C HIS A 162 18.47 16.45 20.08
N ARG A 163 18.34 17.42 19.17
CA ARG A 163 17.22 18.39 19.15
C ARG A 163 16.93 18.95 17.77
N ALA A 164 15.76 19.57 17.62
CA ALA A 164 15.43 20.37 16.45
C ALA A 164 16.24 21.68 16.42
N GLU A 165 16.46 22.25 15.22
CA GLU A 165 17.27 23.46 15.00
C GLU A 165 16.88 24.66 15.89
N ARG A 166 15.59 24.80 16.21
CA ARG A 166 15.04 25.92 17.02
C ARG A 166 14.71 25.53 18.47
N ALA A 167 14.95 24.28 18.86
CA ALA A 167 14.65 23.81 20.19
C ALA A 167 15.75 24.17 21.19
N GLN A 168 15.36 24.57 22.40
CA GLN A 168 16.31 24.87 23.48
C GLN A 168 16.67 23.66 24.34
N GLU A 169 15.85 22.62 24.29
CA GLU A 169 16.01 21.41 25.10
C GLU A 169 16.36 20.22 24.20
N ASP A 170 17.12 19.27 24.76
CA ASP A 170 17.38 17.99 24.10
C ASP A 170 16.13 17.10 24.14
N CYS A 171 15.88 16.43 23.03
CA CYS A 171 14.88 15.40 22.89
C CYS A 171 15.48 14.07 23.34
N GLU A 172 15.11 13.63 24.54
CA GLU A 172 15.57 12.34 25.09
C GLU A 172 14.91 11.16 24.35
N ALA A 173 13.58 11.00 24.49
CA ALA A 173 12.82 9.90 23.88
C ALA A 173 11.90 10.38 22.75
N ALA A 174 11.13 11.44 22.99
CA ALA A 174 10.20 11.99 22.01
C ALA A 174 9.83 13.44 22.36
N CYS A 175 9.58 14.26 21.34
CA CYS A 175 9.09 15.63 21.45
C CYS A 175 8.06 15.92 20.34
N TYR A 176 7.44 17.10 20.39
CA TYR A 176 6.47 17.55 19.38
C TYR A 176 7.10 17.90 18.02
N ASP A 177 8.42 18.12 17.98
CA ASP A 177 9.15 18.34 16.73
C ASP A 177 9.57 17.01 16.05
N CYS A 178 9.39 15.86 16.71
CA CYS A 178 9.73 14.54 16.15
C CYS A 178 8.53 13.57 16.04
N LEU A 179 8.10 12.96 17.15
CA LEU A 179 7.16 11.85 17.20
C LEU A 179 5.81 12.23 17.82
N MET A 180 5.79 13.19 18.75
CA MET A 180 4.58 13.50 19.50
C MET A 180 3.63 14.38 18.68
N SER A 181 2.35 14.07 18.73
CA SER A 181 1.28 14.90 18.21
C SER A 181 0.09 14.90 19.17
N TYR A 182 -0.87 15.80 18.93
CA TYR A 182 -2.13 15.78 19.69
C TYR A 182 -2.95 14.51 19.44
N TYR A 183 -2.82 13.89 18.27
CA TYR A 183 -3.61 12.71 17.88
C TYR A 183 -3.07 11.40 18.45
N ASN A 184 -1.77 11.35 18.81
CA ASN A 184 -1.14 10.17 19.39
C ASN A 184 -0.86 10.27 20.91
N GLN A 185 -1.53 11.18 21.63
CA GLN A 185 -1.34 11.37 23.09
C GLN A 185 -1.34 10.09 23.92
N LEU A 186 -2.24 9.17 23.57
CA LEU A 186 -2.36 7.88 24.25
C LEU A 186 -1.15 6.94 24.02
N ASP A 187 -0.28 7.26 23.06
CA ASP A 187 0.95 6.53 22.76
C ASP A 187 2.21 7.24 23.28
N HIS A 188 2.12 8.46 23.83
CA HIS A 188 3.29 9.26 24.22
C HIS A 188 4.29 8.51 25.11
N LEU A 189 3.81 7.68 26.04
CA LEU A 189 4.66 6.88 26.93
C LEU A 189 5.40 5.73 26.24
N LYS A 190 5.05 5.41 24.99
CA LYS A 190 5.61 4.34 24.17
C LYS A 190 6.54 4.88 23.07
N LEU A 191 6.63 6.19 22.89
CA LEU A 191 7.41 6.79 21.82
C LEU A 191 8.88 6.91 22.24
N ASP A 192 9.78 6.43 21.38
CA ASP A 192 11.22 6.48 21.58
C ASP A 192 11.94 6.54 20.22
N ARG A 193 12.51 7.70 19.91
CA ARG A 193 13.25 7.95 18.67
C ARG A 193 14.51 7.10 18.54
N GLN A 194 15.16 6.78 19.66
CA GLN A 194 16.40 5.99 19.65
C GLN A 194 16.13 4.55 19.25
N SER A 195 14.97 4.01 19.68
CA SER A 195 14.56 2.63 19.39
C SER A 195 14.42 2.32 17.89
N ILE A 196 14.17 3.33 17.07
CA ILE A 196 13.92 3.17 15.63
C ILE A 196 15.06 3.68 14.74
N ARG A 197 16.14 4.23 15.31
CA ARG A 197 17.25 4.84 14.54
C ARG A 197 17.82 3.86 13.51
N ASP A 198 18.19 2.67 13.95
CA ASP A 198 18.87 1.69 13.09
C ASP A 198 17.94 1.16 12.00
N LEU A 199 16.64 1.01 12.29
CA LEU A 199 15.61 0.67 11.31
C LEU A 199 15.48 1.77 10.25
N LEU A 200 15.42 3.03 10.67
CA LEU A 200 15.33 4.16 9.75
C LEU A 200 16.59 4.29 8.89
N MET A 201 17.79 4.04 9.44
CA MET A 201 19.03 3.98 8.66
C MET A 201 19.00 2.87 7.60
N ALA A 202 18.51 1.67 7.96
CA ALA A 202 18.35 0.59 7.00
C ALA A 202 17.35 0.96 5.89
N TYR A 203 16.22 1.59 6.26
CA TYR A 203 15.21 2.03 5.30
C TYR A 203 15.65 3.21 4.42
N ALA A 204 16.52 4.09 4.93
CA ALA A 204 17.09 5.21 4.20
C ALA A 204 18.00 4.78 3.03
N GLY A 205 18.53 3.56 3.07
CA GLY A 205 19.31 2.95 1.98
C GLY A 205 18.55 1.91 1.17
N ALA A 206 17.24 1.74 1.39
CA ALA A 206 16.45 0.70 0.74
C ALA A 206 15.93 1.13 -0.64
N GLU A 207 15.68 0.17 -1.51
CA GLU A 207 14.97 0.37 -2.78
C GLU A 207 13.65 -0.39 -2.78
N VAL A 208 12.62 0.22 -3.36
CA VAL A 208 11.31 -0.39 -3.50
C VAL A 208 11.17 -1.00 -4.89
N HIS A 209 11.02 -2.32 -4.93
CA HIS A 209 10.72 -3.06 -6.16
C HIS A 209 9.26 -3.53 -6.14
N THR A 210 8.50 -3.16 -7.17
CA THR A 210 7.07 -3.48 -7.25
C THR A 210 6.82 -4.86 -7.83
N SER A 211 5.89 -5.57 -7.21
CA SER A 211 5.29 -6.80 -7.72
C SER A 211 3.82 -6.53 -8.07
N PRO A 212 3.32 -7.01 -9.23
CA PRO A 212 1.92 -6.85 -9.62
C PRO A 212 0.97 -7.76 -8.82
N VAL A 213 1.51 -8.67 -8.01
CA VAL A 213 0.79 -9.65 -7.20
C VAL A 213 1.22 -9.59 -5.73
N ASN A 214 0.46 -10.22 -4.83
CA ASN A 214 0.70 -10.16 -3.38
C ASN A 214 1.78 -11.16 -2.89
N ILE A 215 2.90 -11.22 -3.61
CA ILE A 215 4.12 -11.95 -3.24
C ILE A 215 5.33 -11.09 -3.64
N SER A 216 6.52 -11.43 -3.16
CA SER A 216 7.72 -10.68 -3.51
C SER A 216 7.95 -10.70 -5.02
N ARG A 217 8.61 -9.66 -5.54
CA ARG A 217 8.92 -9.55 -6.97
C ARG A 217 9.79 -10.73 -7.44
N GLU A 218 10.77 -11.13 -6.61
CA GLU A 218 11.66 -12.26 -6.88
C GLU A 218 10.89 -13.59 -6.97
N GLU A 219 10.03 -13.89 -5.99
CA GLU A 219 9.19 -15.09 -6.02
C GLU A 219 8.24 -15.08 -7.23
N HIS A 220 7.68 -13.92 -7.57
CA HIS A 220 6.80 -13.76 -8.73
C HIS A 220 7.54 -13.99 -10.06
N LEU A 221 8.72 -13.39 -10.21
CA LEU A 221 9.58 -13.59 -11.38
C LEU A 221 9.90 -15.08 -11.56
N GLN A 222 10.25 -15.77 -10.48
CA GLN A 222 10.52 -17.21 -10.54
C GLN A 222 9.28 -18.01 -10.96
N GLN A 223 8.08 -17.64 -10.50
CA GLN A 223 6.84 -18.27 -10.93
C GLN A 223 6.57 -18.04 -12.43
N LEU A 224 6.79 -16.83 -12.93
CA LEU A 224 6.66 -16.52 -14.36
C LEU A 224 7.68 -17.32 -15.19
N MET A 225 8.94 -17.36 -14.76
CA MET A 225 10.01 -18.12 -15.41
C MET A 225 9.68 -19.61 -15.53
N ASN A 226 9.09 -20.20 -14.49
CA ASN A 226 8.69 -21.61 -14.50
C ASN A 226 7.56 -21.92 -15.49
N LEU A 227 6.82 -20.90 -15.94
CA LEU A 227 5.72 -21.04 -16.90
C LEU A 227 6.14 -20.72 -18.35
N CYS A 228 7.35 -20.19 -18.57
CA CYS A 228 7.87 -19.92 -19.89
C CYS A 228 7.94 -21.20 -20.74
N GLN A 229 7.51 -21.10 -22.00
CA GLN A 229 7.52 -22.22 -22.95
C GLN A 229 8.69 -22.14 -23.95
N SER A 230 9.45 -21.05 -23.93
CA SER A 230 10.59 -20.81 -24.81
C SER A 230 11.70 -19.99 -24.13
N ASP A 231 12.94 -20.16 -24.61
CA ASP A 231 14.08 -19.36 -24.16
C ASP A 231 13.91 -17.87 -24.44
N LEU A 232 13.07 -17.50 -25.42
CA LEU A 232 12.82 -16.11 -25.77
C LEU A 232 11.93 -15.42 -24.73
N GLU A 233 10.91 -16.13 -24.23
CA GLU A 233 10.08 -15.65 -23.11
C GLU A 233 10.92 -15.41 -21.85
N SER A 234 11.83 -16.34 -21.52
CA SER A 234 12.72 -16.17 -20.37
C SER A 234 13.65 -14.97 -20.54
N LYS A 235 14.26 -14.80 -21.73
CA LYS A 235 15.08 -13.62 -22.03
C LYS A 235 14.31 -12.31 -21.95
N TRP A 236 13.04 -12.32 -22.36
CA TRP A 236 12.18 -11.14 -22.27
C TRP A 236 11.91 -10.76 -20.80
N LEU A 237 11.64 -11.74 -19.93
CA LEU A 237 11.51 -11.50 -18.48
C LEU A 237 12.82 -11.03 -17.84
N ASP A 238 13.95 -11.63 -18.19
CA ASP A 238 15.28 -11.21 -17.70
C ASP A 238 15.57 -9.75 -18.08
N HIS A 239 15.19 -9.35 -19.30
CA HIS A 239 15.34 -7.98 -19.75
C HIS A 239 14.45 -7.00 -18.98
N LEU A 240 13.19 -7.37 -18.69
CA LEU A 240 12.34 -6.57 -17.82
C LEU A 240 12.94 -6.38 -16.43
N GLU A 241 13.49 -7.46 -15.85
CA GLU A 241 14.06 -7.42 -14.51
C GLU A 241 15.32 -6.56 -14.46
N THR A 242 16.25 -6.79 -15.39
CA THR A 242 17.53 -6.08 -15.44
C THR A 242 17.34 -4.57 -15.69
N SER A 243 16.32 -4.20 -16.47
CA SER A 243 16.01 -2.80 -16.79
C SER A 243 15.01 -2.15 -15.81
N GLY A 244 14.52 -2.89 -14.80
CA GLY A 244 13.63 -2.37 -13.78
C GLY A 244 12.19 -2.11 -14.23
N TYR A 245 11.75 -2.69 -15.35
CA TYR A 245 10.37 -2.56 -15.84
C TYR A 245 9.37 -3.36 -14.98
N ARG A 246 8.07 -3.05 -15.10
CA ARG A 246 7.02 -3.80 -14.41
C ARG A 246 6.87 -5.21 -14.98
N LEU A 247 6.84 -6.20 -14.10
CA LEU A 247 6.55 -7.58 -14.47
C LEU A 247 5.07 -7.76 -14.85
N PRO A 248 4.75 -8.69 -15.75
CA PRO A 248 3.37 -9.06 -16.05
C PRO A 248 2.69 -9.72 -14.84
N SER A 249 1.37 -9.62 -14.75
CA SER A 249 0.62 -10.22 -13.63
C SER A 249 0.44 -11.74 -13.79
N LYS A 250 0.38 -12.25 -15.03
CA LYS A 250 0.23 -13.69 -15.32
C LYS A 250 1.07 -14.08 -16.53
N ALA A 251 1.42 -15.37 -16.61
CA ALA A 251 1.97 -16.01 -17.80
C ALA A 251 1.04 -17.12 -18.30
N GLN A 252 1.00 -17.34 -19.62
CA GLN A 252 0.32 -18.47 -20.27
C GLN A 252 -1.17 -18.63 -19.90
N HIS A 253 -1.85 -17.52 -19.59
CA HIS A 253 -3.24 -17.50 -19.14
C HIS A 253 -4.22 -17.66 -20.31
N LEU A 254 -5.21 -18.55 -20.19
CA LEU A 254 -6.20 -18.77 -21.25
C LEU A 254 -7.30 -17.70 -21.22
N LEU A 255 -7.37 -16.88 -22.27
CA LEU A 255 -8.48 -15.99 -22.53
C LEU A 255 -9.54 -16.75 -23.33
N ALA A 256 -10.51 -17.32 -22.61
CA ALA A 256 -11.48 -18.28 -23.15
C ALA A 256 -12.33 -17.70 -24.30
N ASP A 257 -12.69 -16.41 -24.23
CA ASP A 257 -13.53 -15.75 -25.23
C ASP A 257 -12.90 -15.72 -26.63
N CYS A 258 -11.57 -15.58 -26.69
CA CYS A 258 -10.80 -15.60 -27.93
C CYS A 258 -10.02 -16.90 -28.15
N ASN A 259 -10.18 -17.87 -27.24
CA ASN A 259 -9.47 -19.15 -27.22
C ASN A 259 -7.95 -19.01 -27.49
N THR A 260 -7.33 -17.99 -26.89
CA THR A 260 -5.92 -17.67 -27.05
C THR A 260 -5.20 -17.60 -25.70
N ARG A 261 -3.90 -17.88 -25.73
CA ARG A 261 -3.01 -17.79 -24.58
C ARG A 261 -1.88 -16.84 -24.94
N PRO A 262 -1.92 -15.57 -24.49
CA PRO A 262 -0.74 -14.72 -24.54
C PRO A 262 0.35 -15.31 -23.64
N ASP A 263 1.61 -15.05 -24.03
CA ASP A 263 2.75 -15.49 -23.25
C ASP A 263 2.76 -14.80 -21.88
N PHE A 264 2.44 -13.50 -21.88
CA PHE A 264 2.28 -12.72 -20.67
C PHE A 264 1.03 -11.83 -20.71
N LEU A 265 0.49 -11.53 -19.54
CA LEU A 265 -0.72 -10.72 -19.38
C LEU A 265 -0.50 -9.67 -18.29
N TYR A 266 -0.81 -8.42 -18.63
CA TYR A 266 -1.00 -7.31 -17.69
C TYR A 266 -2.51 -7.12 -17.50
N GLU A 267 -3.07 -7.80 -16.50
CA GLU A 267 -4.52 -7.89 -16.32
C GLU A 267 -5.15 -6.53 -15.99
N GLN A 268 -4.48 -5.67 -15.22
CA GLN A 268 -5.01 -4.36 -14.83
C GLN A 268 -5.10 -3.40 -16.02
N GLU A 269 -4.08 -3.39 -16.86
CA GLU A 269 -3.98 -2.57 -18.06
C GLU A 269 -4.67 -3.19 -19.27
N GLN A 270 -5.21 -4.41 -19.14
CA GLN A 270 -5.76 -5.22 -20.23
C GLN A 270 -4.78 -5.35 -21.42
N VAL A 271 -3.51 -5.65 -21.13
CA VAL A 271 -2.49 -5.82 -22.19
C VAL A 271 -2.06 -7.28 -22.29
N ALA A 272 -2.23 -7.85 -23.48
CA ALA A 272 -1.77 -9.19 -23.84
C ALA A 272 -0.44 -9.09 -24.60
N VAL A 273 0.57 -9.80 -24.11
CA VAL A 273 1.92 -9.81 -24.70
C VAL A 273 2.20 -11.16 -25.34
N TYR A 274 2.66 -11.13 -26.59
CA TYR A 274 3.19 -12.29 -27.30
C TYR A 274 4.68 -12.07 -27.60
N VAL A 275 5.50 -13.08 -27.34
CA VAL A 275 6.94 -13.08 -27.57
C VAL A 275 7.22 -14.02 -28.74
N ASP A 276 7.16 -13.46 -29.95
CA ASP A 276 7.09 -14.23 -31.18
C ASP A 276 8.50 -14.62 -31.68
N GLY A 277 8.84 -15.91 -31.59
CA GLY A 277 10.04 -16.48 -32.21
C GLY A 277 9.93 -16.68 -33.74
N TYR A 278 10.97 -17.24 -34.37
CA TYR A 278 11.04 -17.45 -35.83
C TYR A 278 9.85 -18.23 -36.44
N HIS A 279 9.16 -19.04 -35.65
CA HIS A 279 8.01 -19.86 -36.09
C HIS A 279 6.73 -19.06 -36.41
N HIS A 280 6.70 -17.76 -36.15
CA HIS A 280 5.58 -16.88 -36.47
C HIS A 280 5.67 -16.23 -37.87
N LEU A 281 6.70 -16.55 -38.65
CA LEU A 281 6.87 -16.01 -40.01
C LEU A 281 5.96 -16.69 -41.06
N ASP A 282 5.41 -17.86 -40.73
CA ASP A 282 4.53 -18.63 -41.62
C ASP A 282 3.16 -17.96 -41.84
N ALA A 283 2.66 -17.97 -43.08
CA ALA A 283 1.44 -17.24 -43.48
C ALA A 283 0.17 -17.70 -42.73
N GLU A 284 0.03 -19.00 -42.48
CA GLU A 284 -1.10 -19.58 -41.72
C GLU A 284 -1.07 -19.21 -40.24
N ARG A 285 0.14 -18.99 -39.69
CA ARG A 285 0.31 -18.55 -38.29
C ARG A 285 -0.06 -17.08 -38.16
N ARG A 286 0.46 -16.24 -39.06
CA ARG A 286 0.11 -14.81 -39.15
C ARG A 286 -1.39 -14.56 -39.29
N ARG A 287 -2.11 -15.39 -40.06
CA ARG A 287 -3.56 -15.26 -40.19
C ARG A 287 -4.30 -15.56 -38.89
N ARG A 288 -3.90 -16.59 -38.15
CA ARG A 288 -4.47 -16.91 -36.83
C ARG A 288 -4.12 -15.84 -35.80
N ASP A 289 -2.88 -15.38 -35.81
CA ASP A 289 -2.40 -14.31 -34.94
C ASP A 289 -3.20 -13.01 -35.14
N ALA A 290 -3.52 -12.66 -36.40
CA ALA A 290 -4.36 -11.52 -36.73
C ALA A 290 -5.81 -11.68 -36.22
N LEU A 291 -6.42 -12.86 -36.36
CA LEU A 291 -7.78 -13.13 -35.85
C LEU A 291 -7.82 -13.07 -34.32
N ASN A 292 -6.79 -13.59 -33.65
CA ASN A 292 -6.68 -13.52 -32.21
C ASN A 292 -6.52 -12.07 -31.74
N THR A 293 -5.70 -11.28 -32.43
CA THR A 293 -5.52 -9.85 -32.15
C THR A 293 -6.84 -9.10 -32.31
N GLU A 294 -7.54 -9.25 -33.43
CA GLU A 294 -8.84 -8.61 -33.68
C GLU A 294 -9.87 -8.99 -32.60
N CYS A 295 -9.92 -10.26 -32.20
CA CYS A 295 -10.81 -10.70 -31.13
C CYS A 295 -10.49 -10.03 -29.79
N LEU A 296 -9.20 -9.97 -29.43
CA LEU A 296 -8.76 -9.35 -28.17
C LEU A 296 -9.02 -7.85 -28.14
N GLU A 297 -8.76 -7.15 -29.25
CA GLU A 297 -9.05 -5.72 -29.39
C GLU A 297 -10.55 -5.43 -29.25
N ASN A 298 -11.42 -6.28 -29.81
CA ASN A 298 -12.87 -6.18 -29.63
C ASN A 298 -13.31 -6.37 -28.17
N LEU A 299 -12.52 -7.06 -27.34
CA LEU A 299 -12.73 -7.20 -25.89
C LEU A 299 -12.06 -6.08 -25.07
N GLY A 300 -11.43 -5.11 -25.74
CA GLY A 300 -10.76 -3.97 -25.10
C GLY A 300 -9.32 -4.25 -24.68
N TYR A 301 -8.71 -5.35 -25.12
CA TYR A 301 -7.30 -5.61 -24.86
C TYR A 301 -6.41 -4.87 -25.86
N ILE A 302 -5.25 -4.42 -25.39
CA ILE A 302 -4.14 -4.00 -26.24
C ILE A 302 -3.23 -5.21 -26.45
N VAL A 303 -2.86 -5.49 -27.70
CA VAL A 303 -1.96 -6.60 -28.02
C VAL A 303 -0.59 -6.06 -28.39
N LEU A 304 0.43 -6.44 -27.62
CA LEU A 304 1.82 -6.12 -27.90
C LEU A 304 2.55 -7.39 -28.33
N ARG A 305 3.36 -7.28 -29.39
CA ARG A 305 4.16 -8.39 -29.91
C ARG A 305 5.63 -8.00 -29.87
N PHE A 306 6.46 -8.89 -29.36
CA PHE A 306 7.91 -8.74 -29.27
C PHE A 306 8.56 -9.81 -30.13
N GLY A 307 9.01 -9.43 -31.32
CA GLY A 307 9.79 -10.28 -32.20
C GLY A 307 11.26 -10.34 -31.80
N LEU A 308 11.95 -11.39 -32.23
CA LEU A 308 13.39 -11.58 -31.95
C LEU A 308 14.29 -10.47 -32.54
N LEU A 309 13.86 -9.84 -33.64
CA LEU A 309 14.63 -8.79 -34.33
C LEU A 309 14.17 -7.38 -33.95
N ASP A 310 13.18 -7.27 -33.07
CA ASP A 310 12.62 -5.99 -32.68
C ASP A 310 13.48 -5.31 -31.63
N ASP A 311 13.45 -3.99 -31.62
CA ASP A 311 14.02 -3.19 -30.54
C ASP A 311 13.03 -3.20 -29.36
N TRP A 312 13.26 -4.11 -28.41
CA TRP A 312 12.39 -4.25 -27.25
C TRP A 312 12.35 -2.98 -26.39
N ASP A 313 13.48 -2.27 -26.25
CA ASP A 313 13.57 -1.04 -25.47
C ASP A 313 12.72 0.08 -26.08
N GLN A 314 12.69 0.17 -27.42
CA GLN A 314 11.77 1.07 -28.10
C GLN A 314 10.31 0.75 -27.72
N ILE A 315 9.89 -0.52 -27.81
CA ILE A 315 8.52 -0.93 -27.51
C ILE A 315 8.18 -0.65 -26.03
N PHE A 316 9.09 -0.92 -25.10
CA PHE A 316 8.89 -0.60 -23.67
C PHE A 316 8.72 0.91 -23.45
N SER A 317 9.55 1.72 -24.10
CA SER A 317 9.52 3.19 -23.97
C SER A 317 8.26 3.82 -24.57
N GLU A 318 7.72 3.27 -25.67
CA GLU A 318 6.47 3.72 -26.27
C GLU A 318 5.25 3.33 -25.40
N ASN A 319 5.40 2.30 -24.57
CA ASN A 319 4.35 1.74 -23.73
C ASN A 319 4.61 1.90 -22.22
N THR A 320 5.16 3.05 -21.80
CA THR A 320 5.45 3.35 -20.37
C THR A 320 4.24 3.24 -19.44
N TYR A 321 3.01 3.32 -19.95
CA TYR A 321 1.80 3.13 -19.15
C TYR A 321 1.68 1.68 -18.62
N VAL A 322 2.19 0.70 -19.37
CA VAL A 322 2.25 -0.72 -19.00
C VAL A 322 3.53 -1.02 -18.23
N PHE A 323 4.68 -0.74 -18.84
CA PHE A 323 5.98 -1.21 -18.35
C PHE A 323 6.61 -0.30 -17.30
N GLY A 324 6.09 0.93 -17.13
CA GLY A 324 6.74 1.95 -16.33
C GLY A 324 7.92 2.59 -17.08
N LYS A 325 8.75 3.32 -16.33
CA LYS A 325 10.03 3.83 -16.82
C LYS A 325 11.12 2.84 -16.42
N ALA A 326 12.17 2.74 -17.22
CA ALA A 326 13.38 2.03 -16.81
C ALA A 326 13.93 2.67 -15.53
N ALA A 327 14.50 1.83 -14.67
CA ALA A 327 15.11 2.25 -13.40
C ALA A 327 16.38 3.09 -13.61
#